data_AF-A0A662ZE95-F1
#
_entry.id   AF-A0A662ZE95-F1
#
_cell.length_a   1.000
_cell.length_b   1.000
_cell.length_c   1.000
_cell.angle_alpha   90.00
_cell.angle_beta   90.00
_cell.angle_gamma   90.00
#
_symmetry.space_group_name_H-M   'P 1'
#
loop_
_entity.id
_entity.type
_entity.pdbx_description
1 polymer ?
#
loop_
_entity_poly.entity_id
_entity_poly.type
_entity_poly.pdbx_seq_one_letter_code
_entity_poly.pdbx_strand_id
1 'polypeptide(L)'
;KVFKTNSYLEKGFVTGCLRISHESIFTGINNFSIYTVNDEAYNTFIGFTREETVELLNKQKLSSKEEIVMKWYNGYNFAGAKMLCPWSVLKFCESAGKSENLNELIPDNYWINTSGNDIIDICLKHPDAKDSMRLQNLLNGNSELIQASEFTSYPEINTGTDFETMMSMMLHTGYLTVIKTHPDRSLDVKIPNEEVLDSFRERIKVVFSKKNAPWFEKAEALKSALFNNDKDEVQRLINELLLNFVSVRDSSYENFYHGFLLGVLSIVTQNASEISSNKENGKGFSDLILRSGFKAVILEFKKMPSDSVPKVLLNTCSEALEQIEENKYDYNLQQDGYTQIRKFGITFYGKECVVLNA
;
A
#
# COMPACT_ATOMS: atom_id res chain seq x y z
N LYS A 1 -5.97 4.27 44.28
CA LYS A 1 -5.15 3.28 43.54
C LYS A 1 -6.10 2.32 42.85
N VAL A 2 -5.97 2.12 41.52
CA VAL A 2 -6.96 1.34 40.75
C VAL A 2 -6.75 -0.17 40.94
N PHE A 3 -5.52 -0.67 40.75
CA PHE A 3 -5.21 -2.11 40.81
C PHE A 3 -4.43 -2.54 42.08
N LYS A 4 -3.09 -2.51 42.05
CA LYS A 4 -2.25 -3.04 43.14
C LYS A 4 -2.48 -2.30 44.46
N THR A 5 -2.54 -3.05 45.57
CA THR A 5 -2.84 -2.58 46.95
C THR A 5 -4.25 -2.02 47.18
N ASN A 6 -5.20 -2.26 46.27
CA ASN A 6 -6.61 -1.93 46.49
C ASN A 6 -7.30 -3.08 47.25
N SER A 7 -7.62 -2.87 48.53
CA SER A 7 -8.26 -3.86 49.39
C SER A 7 -9.71 -4.20 49.00
N TYR A 8 -10.31 -3.41 48.11
CA TYR A 8 -11.69 -3.61 47.63
C TYR A 8 -11.76 -4.27 46.24
N LEU A 9 -10.61 -4.57 45.61
CA LEU A 9 -10.56 -5.16 44.28
C LEU A 9 -10.15 -6.63 44.36
N GLU A 10 -11.08 -7.54 44.09
CA GLU A 10 -10.80 -8.97 43.96
C GLU A 10 -10.15 -9.31 42.60
N LYS A 11 -10.70 -8.77 41.50
CA LYS A 11 -10.21 -8.99 40.13
C LYS A 11 -10.50 -7.78 39.25
N GLY A 12 -9.59 -7.48 38.34
CA GLY A 12 -9.77 -6.46 37.30
C GLY A 12 -9.30 -6.99 35.95
N PHE A 13 -10.01 -6.60 34.89
CA PHE A 13 -9.63 -6.89 33.51
C PHE A 13 -9.24 -5.58 32.83
N VAL A 14 -8.18 -5.62 32.03
CA VAL A 14 -7.77 -4.50 31.21
C VAL A 14 -7.68 -4.98 29.78
N THR A 15 -8.38 -4.30 28.89
CA THR A 15 -8.41 -4.61 27.47
C THR A 15 -7.89 -3.40 26.70
N GLY A 16 -7.26 -3.67 25.57
CA GLY A 16 -6.68 -2.66 24.69
C GLY A 16 -6.02 -3.34 23.51
N CYS A 17 -5.79 -2.59 22.43
CA CYS A 17 -5.11 -3.11 21.25
C CYS A 17 -3.63 -3.41 21.54
N LEU A 18 -3.01 -2.63 22.41
CA LEU A 18 -1.60 -2.77 22.76
C LEU A 18 -1.44 -3.30 24.19
N ARG A 19 -0.34 -4.00 24.40
CA ARG A 19 0.06 -4.48 25.71
C ARG A 19 0.32 -3.30 26.65
N ILE A 20 -0.11 -3.44 27.90
CA ILE A 20 0.31 -2.57 28.98
C ILE A 20 1.47 -3.27 29.68
N SER A 21 2.70 -2.89 29.38
CA SER A 21 3.85 -3.30 30.17
C SER A 21 4.42 -2.08 30.89
N HIS A 22 4.27 -2.10 32.21
CA HIS A 22 5.09 -1.28 33.09
C HIS A 22 6.23 -2.16 33.60
N GLU A 23 7.33 -2.21 32.86
CA GLU A 23 8.60 -2.71 33.40
C GLU A 23 9.21 -1.61 34.28
N SER A 24 8.62 -1.39 35.44
CA SER A 24 9.27 -0.61 36.48
C SER A 24 10.16 -1.55 37.30
N ILE A 25 11.43 -1.18 37.47
CA ILE A 25 12.31 -1.75 38.49
C ILE A 25 11.81 -1.45 39.93
N PHE A 26 10.77 -0.63 40.08
CA PHE A 26 10.11 -0.33 41.35
C PHE A 26 8.85 -1.18 41.55
N THR A 27 8.34 -1.23 42.79
CA THR A 27 7.24 -2.11 43.25
C THR A 27 5.84 -1.78 42.67
N GLY A 28 5.75 -1.29 41.43
CA GLY A 28 4.53 -1.02 40.68
C GLY A 28 3.69 -2.28 40.38
N ILE A 29 2.62 -2.14 39.60
CA ILE A 29 1.74 -3.26 39.22
C ILE A 29 2.55 -4.24 38.36
N ASN A 30 2.76 -5.46 38.84
CA ASN A 30 3.67 -6.45 38.24
C ASN A 30 3.06 -7.86 38.14
N ASN A 31 1.74 -7.99 38.32
CA ASN A 31 1.01 -9.26 38.41
C ASN A 31 0.00 -9.44 37.26
N PHE A 32 0.33 -8.99 36.05
CA PHE A 32 -0.53 -9.17 34.88
C PHE A 32 -0.32 -10.55 34.25
N SER A 33 -1.43 -11.28 34.05
CA SER A 33 -1.50 -12.34 33.04
C SER A 33 -1.85 -11.69 31.71
N ILE A 34 -1.07 -11.98 30.68
CA ILE A 34 -1.18 -11.33 29.37
C ILE A 34 -1.65 -12.37 28.37
N TYR A 35 -2.71 -12.03 27.65
CA TYR A 35 -3.29 -12.84 26.59
C TYR A 35 -3.31 -11.99 25.33
N THR A 36 -2.63 -12.46 24.30
CA THR A 36 -2.41 -11.80 23.02
C THR A 36 -3.14 -12.55 21.90
N VAL A 37 -2.99 -12.08 20.67
CA VAL A 37 -3.59 -12.72 19.49
C VAL A 37 -3.05 -14.14 19.22
N ASN A 38 -1.95 -14.53 19.85
CA ASN A 38 -1.31 -15.83 19.69
C ASN A 38 -1.56 -16.79 20.87
N ASP A 39 -2.42 -16.41 21.81
CA ASP A 39 -2.79 -17.24 22.94
C ASP A 39 -4.07 -18.02 22.65
N GLU A 40 -4.04 -19.34 22.87
CA GLU A 40 -5.22 -20.21 22.70
C GLU A 40 -6.30 -19.91 23.75
N ALA A 41 -5.88 -19.42 24.92
CA ALA A 41 -6.80 -18.97 25.94
C ALA A 41 -7.59 -17.76 25.40
N TYR A 42 -8.90 -17.95 25.25
CA TYR A 42 -9.87 -16.95 24.79
C TYR A 42 -9.87 -16.64 23.28
N ASN A 43 -9.17 -17.41 22.45
CA ASN A 43 -9.07 -17.16 21.02
C ASN A 43 -10.41 -17.17 20.25
N THR A 44 -11.46 -17.78 20.81
CA THR A 44 -12.82 -17.81 20.25
C THR A 44 -13.75 -16.69 20.72
N PHE A 45 -13.31 -15.81 21.62
CA PHE A 45 -14.18 -14.76 22.21
C PHE A 45 -14.00 -13.38 21.59
N ILE A 46 -13.09 -13.24 20.60
CA ILE A 46 -12.64 -11.95 20.07
C ILE A 46 -13.39 -11.57 18.77
N GLY A 47 -14.01 -12.53 18.10
CA GLY A 47 -14.72 -12.32 16.84
C GLY A 47 -15.90 -13.25 16.66
N PHE A 48 -16.49 -13.24 15.47
CA PHE A 48 -17.48 -14.24 15.08
C PHE A 48 -16.80 -15.43 14.42
N THR A 49 -17.24 -16.63 14.79
CA THR A 49 -16.92 -17.84 14.05
C THR A 49 -17.61 -17.84 12.69
N ARG A 50 -17.18 -18.75 11.80
CA ARG A 50 -17.85 -18.94 10.51
C ARG A 50 -19.30 -19.35 10.72
N GLU A 51 -19.53 -20.27 11.65
CA GLU A 51 -20.82 -20.85 11.97
C GLU A 51 -21.80 -19.77 12.49
N GLU A 52 -21.37 -18.95 13.44
CA GLU A 52 -22.15 -17.81 13.95
C GLU A 52 -22.49 -16.81 12.85
N THR A 53 -21.53 -16.52 11.96
CA THR A 53 -21.75 -15.61 10.83
C THR A 53 -22.77 -16.19 9.85
N VAL A 54 -22.65 -17.46 9.48
CA VAL A 54 -23.59 -18.14 8.57
C VAL A 54 -24.98 -18.17 9.18
N GLU A 55 -25.10 -18.47 10.47
CA GLU A 55 -26.38 -18.44 11.18
C GLU A 55 -27.00 -17.03 11.16
N LEU A 56 -26.21 -15.99 11.42
CA LEU A 56 -26.65 -14.60 11.36
C LEU A 56 -27.16 -14.23 9.95
N LEU A 57 -26.38 -14.55 8.90
CA LEU A 57 -26.77 -14.27 7.52
C LEU A 57 -28.07 -14.99 7.15
N ASN A 58 -28.23 -16.25 7.56
CA ASN A 58 -29.46 -17.01 7.33
C ASN A 58 -30.67 -16.37 8.02
N LYS A 59 -30.52 -15.94 9.28
CA LYS A 59 -31.57 -15.22 10.03
C LYS A 59 -31.96 -13.91 9.37
N GLN A 60 -31.02 -13.23 8.73
CA GLN A 60 -31.25 -11.99 7.97
C GLN A 60 -31.69 -12.22 6.51
N LYS A 61 -31.89 -13.48 6.08
CA LYS A 61 -32.21 -13.86 4.69
C LYS A 61 -31.14 -13.44 3.67
N LEU A 62 -29.88 -13.45 4.08
CA LEU A 62 -28.70 -13.07 3.29
C LEU A 62 -27.81 -14.27 2.92
N SER A 63 -28.35 -15.49 2.92
CA SER A 63 -27.59 -16.72 2.63
C SER A 63 -26.85 -16.66 1.28
N SER A 64 -27.43 -16.00 0.27
CA SER A 64 -26.79 -15.81 -1.05
C SER A 64 -25.56 -14.89 -1.01
N LYS A 65 -25.32 -14.19 0.10
CA LYS A 65 -24.17 -13.30 0.31
C LYS A 65 -23.07 -13.94 1.18
N GLU A 66 -23.20 -15.20 1.60
CA GLU A 66 -22.18 -15.86 2.42
C GLU A 66 -20.78 -15.75 1.80
N GLU A 67 -20.63 -16.12 0.53
CA GLU A 67 -19.33 -16.14 -0.13
C GLU A 67 -18.66 -14.76 -0.14
N ILE A 68 -19.41 -13.70 -0.46
CA ILE A 68 -18.87 -12.35 -0.57
C ILE A 68 -18.54 -11.77 0.83
N VAL A 69 -19.34 -12.09 1.85
CA VAL A 69 -19.09 -11.73 3.26
C VAL A 69 -17.83 -12.44 3.78
N MET A 70 -17.67 -13.73 3.48
CA MET A 70 -16.48 -14.49 3.86
C MET A 70 -15.24 -13.93 3.17
N LYS A 71 -15.32 -13.61 1.88
CA LYS A 71 -14.19 -12.99 1.17
C LYS A 71 -13.75 -11.67 1.80
N TRP A 72 -14.70 -10.83 2.21
CA TRP A 72 -14.40 -9.49 2.70
C TRP A 72 -14.00 -9.42 4.16
N TYR A 73 -14.62 -10.21 5.03
CA TYR A 73 -14.50 -10.03 6.48
C TYR A 73 -13.89 -11.22 7.23
N ASN A 74 -13.70 -12.37 6.58
CA ASN A 74 -13.00 -13.52 7.17
C ASN A 74 -11.51 -13.46 6.88
N GLY A 75 -10.69 -13.78 7.89
CA GLY A 75 -9.25 -13.79 7.69
C GLY A 75 -8.42 -13.81 8.95
N TYR A 76 -8.99 -13.45 10.10
CA TYR A 76 -8.24 -13.41 11.35
C TYR A 76 -8.02 -14.80 11.91
N ASN A 77 -6.82 -15.04 12.42
CA ASN A 77 -6.42 -16.29 13.05
C ASN A 77 -5.84 -15.95 14.42
N PHE A 78 -6.60 -16.32 15.45
CA PHE A 78 -6.19 -16.19 16.84
C PHE A 78 -5.76 -17.57 17.33
N ALA A 79 -4.46 -17.85 17.35
CA ALA A 79 -3.91 -19.13 17.81
C ALA A 79 -4.66 -20.38 17.24
N GLY A 80 -4.92 -20.41 15.94
CA GLY A 80 -5.64 -21.49 15.25
C GLY A 80 -7.15 -21.27 15.08
N ALA A 81 -7.75 -20.38 15.86
CA ALA A 81 -9.17 -20.07 15.74
C ALA A 81 -9.41 -19.00 14.67
N LYS A 82 -10.15 -19.40 13.61
CA LYS A 82 -10.51 -18.50 12.50
C LYS A 82 -11.71 -17.65 12.88
N MET A 83 -11.55 -16.32 12.78
CA MET A 83 -12.53 -15.35 13.21
C MET A 83 -12.80 -14.29 12.13
N LEU A 84 -14.03 -13.78 12.16
CA LEU A 84 -14.48 -12.62 11.40
C LEU A 84 -14.61 -11.41 12.33
N CYS A 85 -14.38 -10.22 11.78
CA CYS A 85 -14.64 -8.97 12.50
C CYS A 85 -16.15 -8.80 12.75
N PRO A 86 -16.61 -8.78 14.02
CA PRO A 86 -18.05 -8.66 14.31
C PRO A 86 -18.64 -7.35 13.78
N TRP A 87 -17.89 -6.25 13.91
CA TRP A 87 -18.34 -4.93 13.46
C TRP A 87 -18.64 -4.94 11.96
N SER A 88 -17.73 -5.43 11.13
CA SER A 88 -17.88 -5.43 9.67
C SER A 88 -19.06 -6.31 9.22
N VAL A 89 -19.22 -7.49 9.84
CA VAL A 89 -20.37 -8.39 9.57
C VAL A 89 -21.69 -7.73 9.97
N LEU A 90 -21.76 -7.10 11.15
CA LEU A 90 -22.97 -6.42 11.63
C LEU A 90 -23.32 -5.22 10.76
N LYS A 91 -22.32 -4.41 10.36
CA LYS A 91 -22.50 -3.27 9.44
C LYS A 91 -22.98 -3.71 8.07
N PHE A 92 -22.47 -4.83 7.54
CA PHE A 92 -22.99 -5.39 6.31
C PHE A 92 -24.47 -5.80 6.44
N CYS A 93 -24.85 -6.46 7.54
CA CYS A 93 -26.24 -6.82 7.79
C CYS A 93 -27.14 -5.59 7.95
N GLU A 94 -26.65 -4.54 8.62
CA GLU A 94 -27.35 -3.26 8.75
C GLU A 94 -27.59 -2.60 7.39
N SER A 95 -26.56 -2.56 6.53
CA SER A 95 -26.66 -2.03 5.16
C SER A 95 -27.64 -2.85 4.32
N ALA A 96 -27.64 -4.17 4.48
CA ALA A 96 -28.58 -5.05 3.81
C ALA A 96 -30.04 -4.75 4.19
N GLY A 97 -30.30 -4.50 5.48
CA GLY A 97 -31.64 -4.13 5.96
C GLY A 97 -32.17 -2.79 5.42
N LYS A 98 -31.29 -1.95 4.87
CA LYS A 98 -31.63 -0.65 4.25
C LYS A 98 -31.66 -0.71 2.72
N SER A 99 -31.23 -1.82 2.11
CA SER A 99 -31.12 -1.93 0.67
C SER A 99 -32.47 -2.28 0.04
N GLU A 100 -32.85 -1.53 -1.00
CA GLU A 100 -34.01 -1.85 -1.84
C GLU A 100 -33.74 -3.02 -2.80
N ASN A 101 -32.46 -3.28 -3.13
CA ASN A 101 -32.02 -4.34 -4.01
C ASN A 101 -30.83 -5.11 -3.41
N LEU A 102 -31.12 -6.26 -2.79
CA LEU A 102 -30.08 -7.11 -2.21
C LEU A 102 -29.09 -7.67 -3.24
N ASN A 103 -29.46 -7.78 -4.52
CA ASN A 103 -28.54 -8.30 -5.54
C ASN A 103 -27.36 -7.34 -5.78
N GLU A 104 -27.61 -6.03 -5.74
CA GLU A 104 -26.60 -4.98 -5.92
C GLU A 104 -25.82 -4.66 -4.64
N LEU A 105 -26.25 -5.18 -3.48
CA LEU A 105 -25.51 -5.01 -2.24
C LEU A 105 -24.12 -5.66 -2.33
N ILE A 106 -23.10 -4.85 -2.21
CA ILE A 106 -21.70 -5.25 -2.10
C ILE A 106 -21.19 -4.94 -0.68
N PRO A 107 -20.23 -5.73 -0.16
CA PRO A 107 -19.45 -5.36 1.02
C PRO A 107 -18.78 -4.00 0.87
N ASP A 108 -18.52 -3.35 2.01
CA ASP A 108 -17.89 -2.04 2.09
C ASP A 108 -16.80 -2.08 3.16
N ASN A 109 -15.94 -1.07 3.16
CA ASN A 109 -14.86 -0.95 4.11
C ASN A 109 -15.34 -0.24 5.39
N TYR A 110 -15.75 -1.04 6.38
CA TYR A 110 -16.18 -0.53 7.67
C TYR A 110 -15.02 -0.30 8.64
N TRP A 111 -13.83 -0.77 8.29
CA TRP A 111 -12.60 -0.62 9.05
C TRP A 111 -12.00 0.79 8.96
N ILE A 112 -12.03 1.40 7.76
CA ILE A 112 -11.31 2.65 7.43
C ILE A 112 -11.62 3.85 8.33
N ASN A 113 -12.76 3.87 9.04
CA ASN A 113 -13.18 5.00 9.89
C ASN A 113 -13.12 4.70 11.39
N THR A 114 -12.57 3.55 11.82
CA THR A 114 -12.75 3.07 13.21
C THR A 114 -11.54 3.19 14.14
N SER A 115 -10.29 3.35 13.65
CA SER A 115 -9.13 3.90 14.40
C SER A 115 -7.80 3.71 13.65
N GLY A 116 -6.80 4.56 13.90
CA GLY A 116 -5.37 4.21 13.77
C GLY A 116 -4.73 4.14 12.38
N ASN A 117 -5.37 4.61 11.31
CA ASN A 117 -4.79 4.54 9.94
C ASN A 117 -3.48 5.33 9.75
N ASP A 118 -3.04 6.10 10.75
CA ASP A 118 -1.75 6.76 10.72
C ASP A 118 -0.60 5.75 10.59
N ILE A 119 -0.77 4.52 11.11
CA ILE A 119 0.23 3.47 10.95
C ILE A 119 0.41 3.06 9.48
N ILE A 120 -0.67 3.00 8.69
CA ILE A 120 -0.58 2.76 7.25
C ILE A 120 0.21 3.89 6.60
N ASP A 121 -0.11 5.14 6.94
CA ASP A 121 0.56 6.31 6.36
C ASP A 121 2.05 6.34 6.72
N ILE A 122 2.41 5.94 7.95
CA ILE A 122 3.79 5.86 8.40
C ILE A 122 4.52 4.70 7.69
N CYS A 123 3.89 3.54 7.53
CA CYS A 123 4.39 2.43 6.72
C CYS A 123 4.66 2.84 5.26
N LEU A 124 3.73 3.59 4.66
CA LEU A 124 3.88 4.07 3.28
C LEU A 124 4.97 5.14 3.13
N LYS A 125 5.30 5.87 4.21
CA LYS A 125 6.34 6.92 4.24
C LYS A 125 7.68 6.41 4.78
N HIS A 126 7.82 5.12 5.06
CA HIS A 126 9.06 4.55 5.58
C HIS A 126 10.14 4.54 4.48
N PRO A 127 11.32 5.16 4.69
CA PRO A 127 12.29 5.39 3.63
C PRO A 127 13.10 4.16 3.21
N ASP A 128 13.11 3.09 4.02
CA ASP A 128 13.92 1.90 3.75
C ASP A 128 13.35 1.05 2.60
N ALA A 129 14.23 0.70 1.65
CA ALA A 129 13.87 -0.03 0.43
C ALA A 129 13.55 -1.52 0.67
N LYS A 130 14.20 -2.16 1.67
CA LYS A 130 13.93 -3.56 2.03
C LYS A 130 12.58 -3.67 2.74
N ASP A 131 12.29 -2.74 3.62
CA ASP A 131 11.03 -2.69 4.37
C ASP A 131 9.84 -2.37 3.45
N SER A 132 10.03 -1.44 2.51
CA SER A 132 9.07 -1.18 1.42
C SER A 132 8.73 -2.44 0.63
N MET A 133 9.72 -3.32 0.38
CA MET A 133 9.54 -4.55 -0.39
C MET A 133 8.71 -5.58 0.36
N ARG A 134 8.96 -5.73 1.67
CA ARG A 134 8.19 -6.61 2.55
C ARG A 134 6.74 -6.16 2.66
N LEU A 135 6.52 -4.85 2.81
CA LEU A 135 5.16 -4.28 2.79
C LEU A 135 4.44 -4.55 1.46
N GLN A 136 5.13 -4.42 0.32
CA GLN A 136 4.52 -4.75 -0.98
C GLN A 136 4.18 -6.23 -1.10
N ASN A 137 5.03 -7.11 -0.59
CA ASN A 137 4.76 -8.54 -0.61
C ASN A 137 3.45 -8.86 0.13
N LEU A 138 3.20 -8.20 1.27
CA LEU A 138 1.92 -8.27 1.99
C LEU A 138 0.75 -7.74 1.14
N LEU A 139 0.91 -6.59 0.47
CA LEU A 139 -0.12 -5.98 -0.39
C LEU A 139 -0.45 -6.84 -1.63
N ASN A 140 0.48 -7.67 -2.09
CA ASN A 140 0.26 -8.65 -3.15
C ASN A 140 -0.51 -9.90 -2.67
N GLY A 141 -0.85 -9.96 -1.38
CA GLY A 141 -1.55 -11.10 -0.77
C GLY A 141 -0.64 -12.21 -0.27
N ASN A 142 0.69 -11.99 -0.27
CA ASN A 142 1.66 -12.95 0.25
C ASN A 142 1.86 -12.74 1.77
N SER A 143 2.71 -13.58 2.36
CA SER A 143 3.08 -13.53 3.77
C SER A 143 4.50 -13.03 3.99
N GLU A 144 4.74 -12.44 5.15
CA GLU A 144 6.06 -12.00 5.63
C GLU A 144 6.42 -12.66 6.95
N LEU A 145 7.69 -12.99 7.12
CA LEU A 145 8.23 -13.42 8.41
C LEU A 145 8.59 -12.18 9.22
N ILE A 146 8.08 -12.06 10.45
CA ILE A 146 8.40 -10.96 11.36
C ILE A 146 8.89 -11.49 12.70
N GLN A 147 9.72 -10.69 13.37
CA GLN A 147 10.10 -10.90 14.76
C GLN A 147 9.19 -10.05 15.63
N ALA A 148 8.37 -10.70 16.46
CA ALA A 148 7.46 -9.99 17.35
C ALA A 148 8.27 -9.14 18.34
N SER A 149 8.05 -7.82 18.28
CA SER A 149 8.65 -6.86 19.19
C SER A 149 7.71 -6.62 20.37
N GLU A 150 8.23 -6.75 21.60
CA GLU A 150 7.49 -6.36 22.80
C GLU A 150 7.69 -4.86 23.05
N PHE A 151 6.64 -4.06 22.96
CA PHE A 151 6.69 -2.63 23.28
C PHE A 151 5.76 -2.28 24.45
N THR A 152 6.22 -1.33 25.29
CA THR A 152 5.66 -0.97 26.60
C THR A 152 4.67 0.20 26.58
N SER A 153 4.81 1.07 25.59
CA SER A 153 3.93 2.19 25.32
C SER A 153 3.69 2.29 23.82
N TYR A 154 2.68 3.05 23.39
CA TYR A 154 2.64 3.52 22.00
C TYR A 154 4.02 4.12 21.71
N PRO A 155 4.83 3.57 20.79
CA PRO A 155 6.01 4.27 20.32
C PRO A 155 5.52 5.63 19.83
N GLU A 156 6.28 6.71 19.99
CA GLU A 156 6.00 7.92 19.21
C GLU A 156 6.19 7.55 17.73
N ILE A 157 5.17 6.96 17.10
CA ILE A 157 5.32 6.34 15.78
C ILE A 157 5.60 7.47 14.83
N ASN A 158 6.80 7.42 14.25
CA ASN A 158 7.23 8.33 13.22
C ASN A 158 7.95 7.51 12.14
N THR A 159 8.40 8.19 11.09
CA THR A 159 9.08 7.57 9.94
C THR A 159 10.41 6.88 10.28
N GLY A 160 10.94 7.07 11.49
CA GLY A 160 12.14 6.40 12.01
C GLY A 160 11.85 5.18 12.91
N THR A 161 10.59 4.78 13.07
CA THR A 161 10.25 3.53 13.78
C THR A 161 10.75 2.33 12.97
N ASP A 162 11.34 1.32 13.61
CA ASP A 162 11.81 0.14 12.91
C ASP A 162 10.65 -0.73 12.39
N PHE A 163 10.89 -1.44 11.30
CA PHE A 163 9.86 -2.21 10.61
C PHE A 163 9.27 -3.36 11.44
N GLU A 164 10.06 -4.04 12.27
CA GLU A 164 9.55 -5.15 13.10
C GLU A 164 8.57 -4.64 14.16
N THR A 165 8.88 -3.50 14.77
CA THR A 165 7.95 -2.79 15.66
C THR A 165 6.69 -2.36 14.91
N MET A 166 6.81 -1.80 13.70
CA MET A 166 5.65 -1.43 12.88
C MET A 166 4.77 -2.63 12.53
N MET A 167 5.34 -3.76 12.12
CA MET A 167 4.60 -4.99 11.82
C MET A 167 3.93 -5.56 13.07
N SER A 168 4.61 -5.55 14.22
CA SER A 168 4.06 -5.99 15.49
C SER A 168 2.86 -5.13 15.90
N MET A 169 2.94 -3.81 15.71
CA MET A 169 1.81 -2.91 15.93
C MET A 169 0.66 -3.19 14.97
N MET A 170 0.95 -3.35 13.67
CA MET A 170 -0.07 -3.68 12.67
C MET A 170 -0.77 -5.01 12.97
N LEU A 171 -0.06 -5.99 13.51
CA LEU A 171 -0.66 -7.23 13.99
C LEU A 171 -1.60 -6.98 15.18
N HIS A 172 -1.14 -6.24 16.18
CA HIS A 172 -1.92 -5.93 17.38
C HIS A 172 -3.14 -5.04 17.12
N THR A 173 -3.08 -4.19 16.10
CA THR A 173 -4.21 -3.35 15.67
C THR A 173 -5.07 -4.01 14.59
N GLY A 174 -4.80 -5.24 14.18
CA GLY A 174 -5.65 -5.98 13.24
C GLY A 174 -5.43 -5.70 11.75
N TYR A 175 -4.37 -4.97 11.36
CA TYR A 175 -3.99 -4.86 9.94
C TYR A 175 -3.29 -6.13 9.42
N LEU A 176 -2.75 -6.95 10.32
CA LEU A 176 -2.14 -8.25 10.00
C LEU A 176 -2.77 -9.36 10.85
N THR A 177 -2.60 -10.59 10.38
CA THR A 177 -2.98 -11.81 11.11
C THR A 177 -1.84 -12.82 11.06
N VAL A 178 -1.72 -13.64 12.11
CA VAL A 178 -0.75 -14.74 12.15
C VAL A 178 -1.21 -15.89 11.27
N ILE A 179 -0.32 -16.44 10.45
CA ILE A 179 -0.51 -17.71 9.75
C ILE A 179 0.04 -18.84 10.61
N LYS A 180 1.27 -18.64 11.09
CA LYS A 180 2.03 -19.65 11.83
C LYS A 180 3.00 -18.98 12.81
N THR A 181 3.16 -19.62 13.95
CA THR A 181 4.20 -19.30 14.94
C THR A 181 5.31 -20.34 14.84
N HIS A 182 6.55 -19.91 14.73
CA HIS A 182 7.73 -20.79 14.65
C HIS A 182 8.35 -21.03 16.04
N PRO A 183 9.21 -22.08 16.20
CA PRO A 183 9.82 -22.40 17.48
C PRO A 183 10.69 -21.29 18.09
N ASP A 184 11.27 -20.43 17.24
CA ASP A 184 12.07 -19.26 17.65
C ASP A 184 11.20 -18.03 17.99
N ARG A 185 9.86 -18.19 18.04
CA ARG A 185 8.85 -17.16 18.26
C ARG A 185 8.69 -16.14 17.12
N SER A 186 9.33 -16.35 15.99
CA SER A 186 9.02 -15.61 14.78
C SER A 186 7.62 -15.96 14.25
N LEU A 187 6.99 -15.01 13.57
CA LEU A 187 5.61 -15.12 13.10
C LEU A 187 5.56 -14.96 11.58
N ASP A 188 4.93 -15.91 10.90
CA ASP A 188 4.46 -15.68 9.53
C ASP A 188 3.17 -14.89 9.59
N VAL A 189 3.13 -13.70 8.99
CA VAL A 189 1.97 -12.80 8.99
C VAL A 189 1.51 -12.48 7.58
N LYS A 190 0.23 -12.13 7.45
CA LYS A 190 -0.35 -11.60 6.20
C LYS A 190 -1.45 -10.58 6.48
N ILE A 191 -1.89 -9.89 5.44
CA ILE A 191 -3.14 -9.12 5.46
C ILE A 191 -4.32 -10.13 5.56
N PRO A 192 -5.27 -9.94 6.50
CA PRO A 192 -6.28 -10.95 6.79
C PRO A 192 -7.29 -11.14 5.67
N ASN A 193 -7.80 -10.06 5.08
CA ASN A 193 -8.97 -10.08 4.20
C ASN A 193 -9.02 -8.88 3.23
N GLU A 194 -10.01 -8.85 2.34
CA GLU A 194 -10.17 -7.77 1.35
C GLU A 194 -10.51 -6.42 2.00
N GLU A 195 -11.26 -6.37 3.11
CA GLU A 195 -11.59 -5.11 3.79
C GLU A 195 -10.32 -4.39 4.27
N VAL A 196 -9.39 -5.13 4.88
CA VAL A 196 -8.12 -4.56 5.33
C VAL A 196 -7.24 -4.21 4.14
N LEU A 197 -7.15 -5.06 3.11
CA LEU A 197 -6.39 -4.75 1.89
C LEU A 197 -6.91 -3.49 1.19
N ASP A 198 -8.23 -3.33 1.12
CA ASP A 198 -8.88 -2.15 0.57
C ASP A 198 -8.54 -0.89 1.37
N SER A 199 -8.41 -0.99 2.70
CA SER A 199 -7.93 0.12 3.53
C SER A 199 -6.55 0.62 3.10
N PHE A 200 -5.63 -0.28 2.73
CA PHE A 200 -4.35 0.13 2.15
C PHE A 200 -4.52 0.79 0.79
N ARG A 201 -5.34 0.21 -0.09
CA ARG A 201 -5.59 0.77 -1.44
C ARG A 201 -6.14 2.19 -1.37
N GLU A 202 -7.11 2.44 -0.49
CA GLU A 202 -7.68 3.77 -0.29
C GLU A 202 -6.66 4.76 0.30
N ARG A 203 -5.83 4.34 1.26
CA ARG A 203 -4.78 5.21 1.81
C ARG A 203 -3.67 5.50 0.80
N ILE A 204 -3.28 4.52 0.00
CA ILE A 204 -2.40 4.69 -1.17
C ILE A 204 -2.98 5.77 -2.09
N LYS A 205 -4.26 5.68 -2.47
CA LYS A 205 -4.91 6.71 -3.30
C LYS A 205 -4.82 8.10 -2.67
N VAL A 206 -5.03 8.23 -1.36
CA VAL A 206 -4.91 9.52 -0.65
C VAL A 206 -3.47 10.04 -0.66
N VAL A 207 -2.48 9.17 -0.42
CA VAL A 207 -1.05 9.51 -0.48
C VAL A 207 -0.67 9.99 -1.89
N PHE A 208 -1.17 9.30 -2.93
CA PHE A 208 -0.98 9.65 -4.34
C PHE A 208 -2.12 10.55 -4.87
N SER A 209 -2.56 11.54 -4.09
CA SER A 209 -3.59 12.50 -4.54
C SER A 209 -3.13 13.95 -4.43
N LYS A 210 -3.87 14.84 -5.09
CA LYS A 210 -3.71 16.31 -4.97
C LYS A 210 -3.77 16.82 -3.52
N LYS A 211 -4.34 16.03 -2.59
CA LYS A 211 -4.44 16.40 -1.17
C LYS A 211 -3.12 16.25 -0.41
N ASN A 212 -2.15 15.51 -0.96
CA ASN A 212 -0.80 15.39 -0.41
C ASN A 212 0.10 16.44 -1.08
N ALA A 213 0.17 17.65 -0.51
CA ALA A 213 0.86 18.79 -1.12
C ALA A 213 2.33 18.50 -1.50
N PRO A 214 3.17 17.90 -0.62
CA PRO A 214 4.55 17.56 -1.00
C PRO A 214 4.65 16.61 -2.19
N TRP A 215 3.71 15.65 -2.31
CA TRP A 215 3.69 14.72 -3.44
C TRP A 215 3.22 15.40 -4.72
N PHE A 216 2.15 16.21 -4.61
CA PHE A 216 1.60 16.97 -5.71
C PHE A 216 2.62 17.97 -6.28
N GLU A 217 3.32 18.70 -5.42
CA GLU A 217 4.37 19.64 -5.80
C GLU A 217 5.51 18.96 -6.57
N LYS A 218 5.94 17.76 -6.15
CA LYS A 218 6.94 16.98 -6.88
C LYS A 218 6.44 16.49 -8.23
N ALA A 219 5.18 16.05 -8.32
CA ALA A 219 4.58 15.65 -9.59
C ALA A 219 4.48 16.85 -10.56
N GLU A 220 4.11 18.04 -10.07
CA GLU A 220 4.07 19.28 -10.87
C GLU A 220 5.47 19.70 -11.31
N ALA A 221 6.46 19.61 -10.41
CA ALA A 221 7.86 19.85 -10.74
C ALA A 221 8.36 18.91 -11.83
N LEU A 222 8.02 17.61 -11.75
CA LEU A 222 8.40 16.61 -12.76
C LEU A 222 7.76 16.94 -14.11
N LYS A 223 6.46 17.24 -14.13
CA LYS A 223 5.77 17.69 -15.35
C LYS A 223 6.44 18.93 -15.94
N SER A 224 6.80 19.90 -15.12
CA SER A 224 7.48 21.13 -15.55
C SER A 224 8.85 20.84 -16.17
N ALA A 225 9.67 20.02 -15.50
CA ALA A 225 10.99 19.63 -15.98
C ALA A 225 10.93 18.90 -17.34
N LEU A 226 9.96 18.00 -17.51
CA LEU A 226 9.68 17.32 -18.79
C LEU A 226 9.37 18.32 -19.92
N PHE A 227 8.49 19.30 -19.69
CA PHE A 227 8.14 20.32 -20.69
C PHE A 227 9.23 21.39 -20.93
N ASN A 228 10.16 21.54 -19.98
CA ASN A 228 11.33 22.42 -20.09
C ASN A 228 12.54 21.73 -20.72
N ASN A 229 12.45 20.42 -21.00
CA ASN A 229 13.53 19.60 -21.53
C ASN A 229 14.75 19.48 -20.60
N ASP A 230 14.53 19.49 -19.29
CA ASP A 230 15.58 19.41 -18.27
C ASP A 230 15.80 17.96 -17.81
N LYS A 231 16.67 17.22 -18.52
CA LYS A 231 16.89 15.79 -18.25
C LYS A 231 17.43 15.51 -16.84
N ASP A 232 18.27 16.40 -16.31
CA ASP A 232 18.95 16.18 -15.04
C ASP A 232 17.96 16.36 -13.88
N GLU A 233 17.09 17.36 -13.98
CA GLU A 233 16.01 17.55 -13.01
C GLU A 233 14.94 16.45 -13.11
N VAL A 234 14.59 16.00 -14.32
CA VAL A 234 13.71 14.84 -14.53
C VAL A 234 14.28 13.61 -13.83
N GLN A 235 15.56 13.30 -14.04
CA GLN A 235 16.22 12.16 -13.38
C GLN A 235 16.19 12.30 -11.86
N ARG A 236 16.54 13.48 -11.33
CA ARG A 236 16.56 13.76 -9.89
C ARG A 236 15.18 13.56 -9.26
N LEU A 237 14.13 14.12 -9.87
CA LEU A 237 12.76 14.03 -9.37
C LEU A 237 12.21 12.61 -9.46
N ILE A 238 12.47 11.88 -10.55
CA ILE A 238 12.05 10.47 -10.67
C ILE A 238 12.74 9.63 -9.59
N ASN A 239 14.05 9.77 -9.38
CA ASN A 239 14.76 9.04 -8.33
C ASN A 239 14.19 9.37 -6.94
N GLU A 240 13.92 10.65 -6.66
CA GLU A 240 13.32 11.08 -5.40
C GLU A 240 11.91 10.51 -5.18
N LEU A 241 11.11 10.43 -6.24
CA LEU A 241 9.78 9.83 -6.19
C LEU A 241 9.86 8.30 -6.04
N LEU A 242 10.79 7.62 -6.73
CA LEU A 242 11.02 6.18 -6.63
C LEU A 242 11.51 5.75 -5.25
N LEU A 243 12.30 6.59 -4.57
CA LEU A 243 12.70 6.35 -3.17
C LEU A 243 11.49 6.21 -2.25
N ASN A 244 10.53 7.13 -2.42
CA ASN A 244 9.29 7.19 -1.64
C ASN A 244 8.17 6.30 -2.20
N PHE A 245 8.37 5.71 -3.38
CA PHE A 245 7.42 4.79 -3.96
C PHE A 245 7.67 3.38 -3.41
N VAL A 246 6.67 2.88 -2.70
CA VAL A 246 6.57 1.46 -2.37
C VAL A 246 6.54 0.69 -3.69
N SER A 247 7.27 -0.43 -3.79
CA SER A 247 7.17 -1.40 -4.90
C SER A 247 8.14 -1.30 -6.09
N VAL A 248 9.35 -0.76 -5.93
CA VAL A 248 10.35 -0.88 -7.01
C VAL A 248 11.48 -1.80 -6.58
N ARG A 249 11.29 -3.12 -6.66
CA ARG A 249 12.50 -3.96 -6.68
C ARG A 249 12.46 -5.28 -7.44
N ASP A 250 11.31 -5.92 -7.66
CA ASP A 250 11.31 -7.23 -8.33
C ASP A 250 10.14 -7.46 -9.30
N SER A 251 9.62 -6.42 -9.96
CA SER A 251 8.84 -6.67 -11.18
C SER A 251 9.83 -7.02 -12.29
N SER A 252 9.69 -8.17 -12.94
CA SER A 252 10.40 -8.48 -14.20
C SER A 252 9.98 -7.55 -15.36
N TYR A 253 9.11 -6.57 -15.09
CA TYR A 253 8.30 -5.90 -16.08
C TYR A 253 8.43 -4.38 -15.96
N GLU A 254 8.86 -3.79 -17.06
CA GLU A 254 8.85 -2.36 -17.39
C GLU A 254 7.49 -1.69 -17.09
N ASN A 255 6.39 -2.43 -17.26
CA ASN A 255 5.01 -2.03 -16.97
C ASN A 255 4.79 -1.44 -15.56
N PHE A 256 5.64 -1.81 -14.59
CA PHE A 256 5.54 -1.26 -13.25
C PHE A 256 5.97 0.21 -13.17
N TYR A 257 7.13 0.54 -13.76
CA TYR A 257 7.62 1.91 -13.86
C TYR A 257 6.70 2.76 -14.74
N HIS A 258 6.17 2.16 -15.79
CA HIS A 258 5.13 2.76 -16.61
C HIS A 258 3.91 3.14 -15.77
N GLY A 259 3.33 2.19 -15.03
CA GLY A 259 2.16 2.44 -14.18
C GLY A 259 2.41 3.47 -13.08
N PHE A 260 3.62 3.47 -12.50
CA PHE A 260 4.07 4.47 -11.55
C PHE A 260 4.07 5.88 -12.13
N LEU A 261 4.81 6.10 -13.23
CA LEU A 261 4.90 7.42 -13.85
C LEU A 261 3.56 7.88 -14.43
N LEU A 262 2.77 6.97 -14.99
CA LEU A 262 1.40 7.24 -15.39
C LEU A 262 0.58 7.75 -14.20
N GLY A 263 0.65 7.08 -13.06
CA GLY A 263 -0.04 7.47 -11.83
C GLY A 263 0.41 8.86 -11.33
N VAL A 264 1.72 9.08 -11.20
CA VAL A 264 2.30 10.36 -10.77
C VAL A 264 1.85 11.51 -11.67
N LEU A 265 2.01 11.35 -12.98
CA LEU A 265 1.72 12.40 -13.94
C LEU A 265 0.21 12.63 -14.13
N SER A 266 -0.62 11.60 -13.98
CA SER A 266 -2.09 11.74 -14.07
C SER A 266 -2.68 12.61 -12.97
N ILE A 267 -2.01 12.74 -11.83
CA ILE A 267 -2.48 13.61 -10.74
C ILE A 267 -2.37 15.09 -11.14
N VAL A 268 -1.41 15.43 -12.00
CA VAL A 268 -1.07 16.80 -12.42
C VAL A 268 -1.54 17.14 -13.83
N THR A 269 -2.27 16.22 -14.48
CA THR A 269 -3.01 16.51 -15.70
C THR A 269 -4.46 16.90 -15.37
N GLN A 270 -5.07 17.76 -16.19
CA GLN A 270 -6.42 18.25 -15.93
C GLN A 270 -7.51 17.37 -16.56
N ASN A 271 -7.17 16.67 -17.64
CA ASN A 271 -8.09 15.88 -18.44
C ASN A 271 -7.38 14.69 -19.10
N ALA A 272 -8.17 13.68 -19.49
CA ALA A 272 -7.65 12.43 -20.07
C ALA A 272 -6.95 12.62 -21.44
N SER A 273 -7.10 13.77 -22.09
CA SER A 273 -6.38 14.10 -23.33
C SER A 273 -4.93 14.53 -23.11
N GLU A 274 -4.60 15.06 -21.92
CA GLU A 274 -3.26 15.55 -21.58
C GLU A 274 -2.26 14.43 -21.31
N ILE A 275 -2.71 13.20 -21.05
CA ILE A 275 -1.84 12.05 -20.83
C ILE A 275 -2.40 10.82 -21.54
N SER A 276 -1.55 10.08 -22.26
CA SER A 276 -1.94 8.81 -22.88
C SER A 276 -0.83 7.78 -22.72
N SER A 277 -1.20 6.54 -22.42
CA SER A 277 -0.30 5.39 -22.30
C SER A 277 -0.51 4.41 -23.45
N ASN A 278 0.55 3.73 -23.91
CA ASN A 278 0.46 2.62 -24.87
C ASN A 278 -0.38 2.99 -26.11
N LYS A 279 -0.20 4.22 -26.61
CA LYS A 279 -0.97 4.73 -27.74
C LYS A 279 -0.23 4.41 -29.04
N GLU A 280 -0.92 3.80 -29.98
CA GLU A 280 -0.40 3.59 -31.32
C GLU A 280 -0.11 4.95 -31.98
N ASN A 281 1.16 5.20 -32.32
CA ASN A 281 1.61 6.38 -33.05
C ASN A 281 2.71 5.97 -34.03
N GLY A 282 2.69 6.53 -35.24
CA GLY A 282 3.63 6.14 -36.28
C GLY A 282 3.55 4.64 -36.59
N LYS A 283 4.59 3.88 -36.22
CA LYS A 283 4.70 2.42 -36.47
C LYS A 283 4.63 1.53 -35.22
N GLY A 284 4.38 2.09 -34.04
CA GLY A 284 4.39 1.33 -32.79
C GLY A 284 3.62 1.98 -31.66
N PHE A 285 3.89 1.55 -30.43
CA PHE A 285 3.24 2.03 -29.21
C PHE A 285 4.26 2.74 -28.33
N SER A 286 4.09 4.04 -28.12
CA SER A 286 4.88 4.79 -27.14
C SER A 286 4.40 4.48 -25.73
N ASP A 287 5.31 4.40 -24.77
CA ASP A 287 4.95 4.20 -23.36
C ASP A 287 4.04 5.30 -22.83
N LEU A 288 4.53 6.54 -22.73
CA LEU A 288 3.73 7.67 -22.25
C LEU A 288 3.89 8.91 -23.13
N ILE A 289 2.77 9.59 -23.37
CA ILE A 289 2.76 10.92 -24.00
C ILE A 289 2.02 11.90 -23.11
N LEU A 290 2.66 13.03 -22.83
CA LEU A 290 2.05 14.21 -22.20
C LEU A 290 1.82 15.31 -23.23
N ARG A 291 0.73 16.06 -23.08
CA ARG A 291 0.36 17.18 -23.97
C ARG A 291 0.00 18.41 -23.16
N SER A 292 0.44 19.58 -23.58
CA SER A 292 0.08 20.85 -22.97
C SER A 292 0.23 22.00 -23.95
N GLY A 293 -0.88 22.61 -24.37
CA GLY A 293 -0.89 23.63 -25.42
C GLY A 293 -0.28 23.09 -26.72
N PHE A 294 0.75 23.75 -27.25
CA PHE A 294 1.48 23.32 -28.46
C PHE A 294 2.68 22.41 -28.18
N LYS A 295 2.87 21.99 -26.92
CA LYS A 295 3.96 21.11 -26.49
C LYS A 295 3.49 19.69 -26.30
N ALA A 296 4.35 18.73 -26.66
CA ALA A 296 4.18 17.33 -26.30
C ALA A 296 5.49 16.75 -25.75
N VAL A 297 5.38 15.76 -24.89
CA VAL A 297 6.51 14.99 -24.37
C VAL A 297 6.23 13.53 -24.64
N ILE A 298 7.19 12.82 -25.24
CA ILE A 298 7.17 11.38 -25.48
C ILE A 298 8.19 10.75 -24.54
N LEU A 299 7.76 9.78 -23.75
CA LEU A 299 8.61 8.99 -22.87
C LEU A 299 8.63 7.55 -23.37
N GLU A 300 9.82 6.97 -23.41
CA GLU A 300 10.04 5.55 -23.66
C GLU A 300 10.87 4.97 -22.51
N PHE A 301 10.44 3.84 -21.97
CA PHE A 301 11.01 3.22 -20.80
C PHE A 301 11.82 1.98 -21.16
N LYS A 302 12.84 1.72 -20.34
CA LYS A 302 13.60 0.47 -20.31
C LYS A 302 13.88 0.07 -18.87
N LYS A 303 14.09 -1.21 -18.63
CA LYS A 303 14.51 -1.73 -17.32
C LYS A 303 15.81 -2.53 -17.44
N MET A 304 16.72 -2.31 -16.51
CA MET A 304 17.92 -3.11 -16.30
C MET A 304 17.99 -3.68 -14.86
N PRO A 305 18.75 -4.77 -14.63
CA PRO A 305 19.09 -5.25 -13.28
C PRO A 305 19.72 -4.15 -12.42
N SER A 306 19.48 -4.18 -11.10
CA SER A 306 19.94 -3.12 -10.18
C SER A 306 21.46 -3.03 -10.04
N ASP A 307 22.19 -4.09 -10.39
CA ASP A 307 23.66 -4.19 -10.38
C ASP A 307 24.30 -3.84 -11.75
N SER A 308 23.50 -3.32 -12.68
CA SER A 308 23.98 -2.94 -14.01
C SER A 308 24.99 -1.79 -13.96
N VAL A 309 26.01 -1.87 -14.81
CA VAL A 309 27.07 -0.86 -14.86
C VAL A 309 26.64 0.40 -15.63
N PRO A 310 27.15 1.60 -15.28
CA PRO A 310 26.70 2.87 -15.88
C PRO A 310 26.71 2.94 -17.40
N LYS A 311 27.71 2.31 -18.05
CA LYS A 311 27.80 2.29 -19.52
C LYS A 311 26.65 1.54 -20.18
N VAL A 312 26.21 0.43 -19.57
CA VAL A 312 25.09 -0.37 -20.08
C VAL A 312 23.79 0.41 -19.92
N LEU A 313 23.60 1.06 -18.77
CA LEU A 313 22.43 1.91 -18.51
C LEU A 313 22.30 3.05 -19.54
N LEU A 314 23.39 3.73 -19.85
CA LEU A 314 23.41 4.79 -20.86
C LEU A 314 23.10 4.27 -22.27
N ASN A 315 23.66 3.12 -22.66
CA ASN A 315 23.39 2.52 -23.95
C ASN A 315 21.92 2.14 -24.10
N THR A 316 21.35 1.45 -23.10
CA THR A 316 19.92 1.09 -23.09
C THR A 316 19.01 2.33 -23.09
N CYS A 317 19.45 3.42 -22.45
CA CYS A 317 18.73 4.68 -22.48
C CYS A 317 18.76 5.34 -23.87
N SER A 318 19.87 5.20 -24.61
CA SER A 318 19.97 5.63 -26.00
C SER A 318 19.10 4.77 -26.92
N GLU A 319 19.04 3.45 -26.70
CA GLU A 319 18.14 2.55 -27.45
C GLU A 319 16.67 2.96 -27.31
N ALA A 320 16.26 3.43 -26.12
CA ALA A 320 14.92 3.96 -25.90
C ALA A 320 14.65 5.22 -26.75
N LEU A 321 15.62 6.13 -26.89
CA LEU A 321 15.49 7.30 -27.77
C LEU A 321 15.48 6.91 -29.25
N GLU A 322 16.34 5.98 -29.66
CA GLU A 322 16.36 5.46 -31.02
C GLU A 322 15.01 4.83 -31.39
N GLN A 323 14.40 4.07 -30.47
CA GLN A 323 13.07 3.49 -30.66
C GLN A 323 11.99 4.56 -30.92
N ILE A 324 12.04 5.71 -30.23
CA ILE A 324 11.11 6.83 -30.48
C ILE A 324 11.26 7.35 -31.92
N GLU A 325 12.49 7.49 -32.40
CA GLU A 325 12.79 8.01 -33.74
C GLU A 325 12.42 7.00 -34.84
N GLU A 326 12.82 5.74 -34.70
CA GLU A 326 12.56 4.69 -35.68
C GLU A 326 11.06 4.45 -35.89
N ASN A 327 10.30 4.47 -34.80
CA ASN A 327 8.86 4.28 -34.84
C ASN A 327 8.09 5.57 -35.14
N LYS A 328 8.75 6.73 -35.21
CA LYS A 328 8.16 8.04 -35.52
C LYS A 328 6.95 8.39 -34.65
N TYR A 329 7.10 8.21 -33.33
CA TYR A 329 6.01 8.47 -32.38
C TYR A 329 5.54 9.94 -32.39
N ASP A 330 6.36 10.86 -32.92
CA ASP A 330 6.05 12.27 -33.09
C ASP A 330 5.17 12.57 -34.32
N TYR A 331 5.04 11.66 -35.29
CA TYR A 331 4.35 11.91 -36.56
C TYR A 331 2.89 12.37 -36.35
N ASN A 332 2.10 11.60 -35.58
CA ASN A 332 0.70 11.95 -35.30
C ASN A 332 0.61 13.26 -34.50
N LEU A 333 1.52 13.50 -33.57
CA LEU A 333 1.56 14.74 -32.78
C LEU A 333 1.84 15.96 -33.68
N GLN A 334 2.72 15.84 -34.66
CA GLN A 334 2.98 16.92 -35.62
C GLN A 334 1.73 17.23 -36.46
N GLN A 335 0.99 16.21 -36.91
CA GLN A 335 -0.27 16.39 -37.64
C GLN A 335 -1.35 17.05 -36.77
N ASP A 336 -1.37 16.73 -35.47
CA ASP A 336 -2.28 17.32 -34.48
C ASP A 336 -1.88 18.75 -34.06
N GLY A 337 -0.81 19.31 -34.63
CA GLY A 337 -0.40 20.71 -34.42
C GLY A 337 0.57 20.95 -33.25
N TYR A 338 1.16 19.90 -32.67
CA TYR A 338 2.21 20.04 -31.66
C TYR A 338 3.54 20.44 -32.32
N THR A 339 4.04 21.63 -31.99
CA THR A 339 5.25 22.21 -32.61
C THR A 339 6.51 22.04 -31.76
N GLN A 340 6.34 21.73 -30.48
CA GLN A 340 7.43 21.55 -29.52
C GLN A 340 7.34 20.16 -28.89
N ILE A 341 7.98 19.19 -29.53
CA ILE A 341 7.96 17.79 -29.09
C ILE A 341 9.29 17.49 -28.40
N ARG A 342 9.23 17.01 -27.15
CA ARG A 342 10.39 16.55 -26.38
C ARG A 342 10.37 15.02 -26.32
N LYS A 343 11.53 14.40 -26.45
CA LYS A 343 11.67 12.94 -26.45
C LYS A 343 12.61 12.56 -25.32
N PHE A 344 12.19 11.64 -24.46
CA PHE A 344 13.00 11.15 -23.35
C PHE A 344 13.07 9.63 -23.38
N GLY A 345 14.29 9.10 -23.32
CA GLY A 345 14.54 7.72 -22.96
C GLY A 345 14.81 7.65 -21.47
N ILE A 346 14.22 6.68 -20.78
CA ILE A 346 14.44 6.48 -19.34
C ILE A 346 14.74 5.00 -19.07
N THR A 347 15.93 4.72 -18.54
CA THR A 347 16.32 3.36 -18.13
C THR A 347 16.31 3.25 -16.62
N PHE A 348 15.43 2.41 -16.08
CA PHE A 348 15.29 2.15 -14.65
C PHE A 348 16.18 0.99 -14.18
N TYR A 349 16.73 1.11 -12.98
CA TYR A 349 17.53 0.08 -12.31
C TYR A 349 17.33 0.18 -10.79
N GLY A 350 16.51 -0.72 -10.23
CA GLY A 350 16.08 -0.58 -8.85
C GLY A 350 15.32 0.74 -8.62
N LYS A 351 15.61 1.46 -7.53
CA LYS A 351 14.97 2.74 -7.20
C LYS A 351 15.61 3.96 -7.88
N GLU A 352 16.42 3.75 -8.92
CA GLU A 352 17.09 4.80 -9.67
C GLU A 352 16.81 4.67 -11.17
N CYS A 353 17.04 5.74 -11.92
CA CYS A 353 17.01 5.75 -13.37
C CYS A 353 18.13 6.60 -13.98
N VAL A 354 18.40 6.32 -15.25
CA VAL A 354 19.18 7.17 -16.16
C VAL A 354 18.22 7.78 -17.17
N VAL A 355 18.36 9.09 -17.41
CA VAL A 355 17.52 9.84 -18.35
C VAL A 355 18.37 10.48 -19.45
N LEU A 356 17.96 10.29 -20.70
CA LEU A 356 18.48 11.00 -21.87
C LEU A 356 17.33 11.69 -22.61
N ASN A 357 17.63 12.79 -23.29
CA ASN A 357 16.67 13.49 -24.13
C ASN A 357 17.26 13.87 -25.50
N ALA A 358 16.38 14.07 -26.48
CA ALA A 358 16.69 14.49 -27.85
C ALA A 358 15.90 15.75 -28.27
#